data_AF-A0A166CMX3-F1
#
_entry.id   AF-A0A166CMX3-F1
#
_cell.length_a   1.000
_cell.length_b   1.000
_cell.length_c   1.000
_cell.angle_alpha   90.00
_cell.angle_beta   90.00
_cell.angle_gamma   90.00
#
_symmetry.space_group_name_H-M   'P 1'
#
loop_
_entity.id
_entity.type
_entity.pdbx_description
1 polymer ?
#
loop_
_entity_poly.entity_id
_entity_poly.type
_entity_poly.pdbx_seq_one_letter_code
_entity_poly.pdbx_strand_id
1 'polypeptide(L)'
;MSQSSLPPPPLPLSSLESLKFKATQLQESILALQSLIEYGGMHAMPSWPDVLSKYNVLLSQSLNLSVGLAGIAPGTAATGGGAGSGNQLTRIALHPSTSMTDTALDNELIPLLRNQQTTDVLRMENDTVRRLGEKMQTGGVAAILGIGSTTKGEPDDKPTYSETAEELSTIREAHDARVDRAIRAVTMLRDKYDWKARVEVEVEEPEELEWDPRRTTVAESTGDNEEAGGDVDMHDDDGSDDEGESVDDEDTVDAMVVGDSVATPVSVSGSAEARTPGTT
;
A
#
# COMPACT_ATOMS: atom_id res chain seq x y z
N MET A 1 -14.88 18.26 -47.29
CA MET A 1 -13.77 18.07 -46.33
C MET A 1 -13.79 16.61 -45.92
N SER A 2 -12.88 15.81 -46.50
CA SER A 2 -12.83 14.36 -46.24
C SER A 2 -12.23 14.13 -44.87
N GLN A 3 -13.04 13.65 -43.91
CA GLN A 3 -12.52 13.18 -42.63
C GLN A 3 -11.64 11.97 -42.90
N SER A 4 -10.33 12.10 -42.69
CA SER A 4 -9.44 10.95 -42.61
C SER A 4 -9.75 10.23 -41.30
N SER A 5 -10.60 9.19 -41.35
CA SER A 5 -10.75 8.28 -40.22
C SER A 5 -9.50 7.42 -40.14
N LEU A 6 -8.60 7.74 -39.22
CA LEU A 6 -7.52 6.83 -38.85
C LEU A 6 -8.15 5.51 -38.37
N PRO A 7 -7.67 4.34 -38.83
CA PRO A 7 -8.13 3.07 -38.29
C PRO A 7 -7.84 3.04 -36.78
N PRO A 8 -8.81 2.67 -35.93
CA PRO A 8 -8.62 2.68 -34.50
C PRO A 8 -7.50 1.69 -34.13
N PRO A 9 -6.51 2.11 -33.33
CA PRO A 9 -5.50 1.19 -32.83
C PRO A 9 -6.17 0.07 -32.02
N PRO A 10 -5.60 -1.15 -31.96
CA PRO A 10 -6.14 -2.23 -31.14
C PRO A 10 -6.10 -1.81 -29.66
N LEU A 11 -7.26 -1.46 -29.11
CA LEU A 11 -7.41 -1.12 -27.70
C LEU A 11 -7.42 -2.41 -26.87
N PRO A 12 -6.81 -2.42 -25.67
CA PRO A 12 -6.91 -3.54 -24.74
C PRO A 12 -8.29 -3.58 -24.08
N LEU A 13 -9.32 -3.89 -24.87
CA LEU A 13 -10.73 -3.86 -24.47
C LEU A 13 -11.00 -4.75 -23.25
N SER A 14 -10.44 -5.97 -23.25
CA SER A 14 -10.59 -6.89 -22.11
C SER A 14 -10.01 -6.33 -20.81
N SER A 15 -8.89 -5.59 -20.88
CA SER A 15 -8.27 -4.96 -19.72
C SER A 15 -9.10 -3.77 -19.22
N LEU A 16 -9.65 -2.97 -20.14
CA LEU A 16 -10.55 -1.87 -19.79
C LEU A 16 -11.88 -2.36 -19.21
N GLU A 17 -12.43 -3.44 -19.74
CA GLU A 17 -13.65 -4.08 -19.21
C GLU A 17 -13.40 -4.66 -17.81
N SER A 18 -12.27 -5.34 -17.60
CA SER A 18 -11.87 -5.81 -16.28
C SER A 18 -11.67 -4.65 -15.29
N LEU A 19 -11.02 -3.56 -15.72
CA LEU A 19 -10.82 -2.38 -14.89
C LEU A 19 -12.16 -1.71 -14.54
N LYS A 20 -13.08 -1.60 -15.51
CA LYS A 20 -14.44 -1.11 -15.29
C LYS A 20 -15.17 -1.96 -14.25
N PHE A 21 -15.13 -3.28 -14.40
CA PHE A 21 -15.76 -4.19 -13.43
C PHE A 21 -15.20 -4.00 -12.02
N LYS A 22 -13.87 -3.94 -11.87
CA LYS A 22 -13.20 -3.69 -10.58
C LYS A 22 -13.56 -2.31 -10.00
N ALA A 23 -13.63 -1.28 -10.82
CA ALA A 23 -14.02 0.06 -10.40
C ALA A 23 -15.48 0.10 -9.92
N THR A 24 -16.40 -0.57 -10.63
CA THR A 24 -17.79 -0.72 -10.19
C THR A 24 -17.89 -1.46 -8.85
N GLN A 25 -17.14 -2.54 -8.68
CA GLN A 25 -17.11 -3.28 -7.42
C GLN A 25 -16.62 -2.41 -6.24
N LEU A 26 -15.57 -1.61 -6.46
CA LEU A 26 -15.08 -0.65 -5.47
C LEU A 26 -16.12 0.43 -5.15
N GLN A 27 -16.84 0.93 -6.15
CA GLN A 27 -17.93 1.88 -5.94
C GLN A 27 -19.05 1.27 -5.07
N GLU A 28 -19.42 0.02 -5.36
CA GLU A 28 -20.45 -0.69 -4.58
C GLU A 28 -20.03 -0.90 -3.11
N SER A 29 -18.76 -1.20 -2.82
CA SER A 29 -18.31 -1.31 -1.43
C SER A 29 -18.25 0.02 -0.70
N ILE A 30 -17.88 1.11 -1.38
CA ILE A 30 -17.93 2.46 -0.81
C ILE A 30 -19.37 2.83 -0.44
N LEU A 31 -20.32 2.59 -1.35
CA LEU A 31 -21.73 2.85 -1.09
C LEU A 31 -22.28 1.96 0.03
N ALA A 32 -21.85 0.70 0.12
CA ALA A 32 -22.21 -0.19 1.21
C ALA A 32 -21.70 0.35 2.57
N LEU A 33 -20.45 0.82 2.65
CA LEU A 33 -19.90 1.43 3.85
C LEU A 33 -20.64 2.73 4.21
N GLN A 34 -20.92 3.58 3.21
CA GLN A 34 -21.71 4.80 3.41
C GLN A 34 -23.09 4.46 3.98
N SER A 35 -23.79 3.47 3.42
CA SER A 35 -25.10 3.05 3.90
C SER A 35 -25.08 2.53 5.34
N LEU A 36 -23.98 1.85 5.73
CA LEU A 36 -23.78 1.37 7.09
C LEU A 36 -23.55 2.54 8.07
N ILE A 37 -22.75 3.53 7.67
CA ILE A 37 -22.47 4.73 8.47
C ILE A 37 -23.71 5.60 8.61
N GLU A 38 -24.48 5.77 7.53
CA GLU A 38 -25.70 6.58 7.55
C GLU A 38 -26.81 5.93 8.38
N TYR A 39 -26.77 4.60 8.59
CA TYR A 39 -27.70 3.82 9.42
C TYR A 39 -29.16 4.31 9.33
N GLY A 40 -29.64 4.56 8.10
CA GLY A 40 -31.01 5.02 7.86
C GLY A 40 -31.37 6.38 8.48
N GLY A 41 -30.39 7.23 8.79
CA GLY A 41 -30.56 8.54 9.41
C GLY A 41 -30.61 8.52 10.94
N MET A 42 -30.41 7.36 11.59
CA MET A 42 -30.31 7.31 13.04
C MET A 42 -28.92 7.75 13.50
N HIS A 43 -28.84 8.56 14.55
CA HIS A 43 -27.57 9.01 15.14
C HIS A 43 -26.96 7.93 16.04
N ALA A 44 -26.92 6.69 15.58
CA ALA A 44 -26.25 5.59 16.24
C ALA A 44 -25.06 5.18 15.36
N MET A 45 -23.87 5.19 15.96
CA MET A 45 -22.68 4.73 15.25
C MET A 45 -22.77 3.20 15.05
N PRO A 46 -22.51 2.66 13.85
CA PRO A 46 -22.45 1.22 13.64
C PRO A 46 -21.35 0.59 14.51
N SER A 47 -21.48 -0.70 14.78
CA SER A 47 -20.49 -1.41 15.59
C SER A 47 -19.11 -1.34 14.93
N TRP A 48 -18.06 -1.17 15.75
CA TRP A 48 -16.69 -1.11 15.24
C TRP A 48 -16.29 -2.37 14.43
N PRO A 49 -16.64 -3.59 14.84
CA PRO A 49 -16.38 -4.80 14.04
C PRO A 49 -16.99 -4.74 12.63
N ASP A 50 -18.21 -4.23 12.49
CA ASP A 50 -18.88 -4.11 11.19
C ASP A 50 -18.16 -3.11 10.29
N VAL A 51 -17.77 -1.96 10.84
CA VAL A 51 -16.99 -0.94 10.12
C VAL A 51 -15.65 -1.51 9.67
N LEU A 52 -14.95 -2.22 10.55
CA LEU A 52 -13.66 -2.84 10.26
C LEU A 52 -13.77 -3.89 9.15
N SER A 53 -14.80 -4.74 9.21
CA SER A 53 -15.08 -5.73 8.17
C SER A 53 -15.30 -5.08 6.79
N LYS A 54 -16.14 -4.03 6.72
CA LYS A 54 -16.37 -3.28 5.47
C LYS A 54 -15.12 -2.55 4.98
N TYR A 55 -14.31 -2.02 5.89
CA TYR A 55 -13.04 -1.39 5.57
C TYR A 55 -12.04 -2.38 4.95
N ASN A 56 -11.92 -3.59 5.50
CA ASN A 56 -11.06 -4.64 4.95
C ASN A 56 -11.51 -5.06 3.53
N VAL A 57 -12.82 -5.13 3.29
CA VAL A 57 -13.36 -5.35 1.93
C VAL A 57 -12.95 -4.20 1.00
N LEU A 58 -13.09 -2.94 1.42
CA LEU A 58 -12.67 -1.79 0.62
C LEU A 58 -11.17 -1.82 0.34
N LEU A 59 -10.35 -2.18 1.33
CA LEU A 59 -8.90 -2.31 1.19
C LEU A 59 -8.52 -3.36 0.14
N SER A 60 -9.11 -4.56 0.23
CA SER A 60 -8.87 -5.64 -0.74
C SER A 60 -9.29 -5.27 -2.17
N GLN A 61 -10.42 -4.57 -2.32
CA GLN A 61 -10.89 -4.11 -3.63
C GLN A 61 -10.01 -2.98 -4.20
N SER A 62 -9.56 -2.06 -3.37
CA SER A 62 -8.59 -1.03 -3.74
C SER A 62 -7.27 -1.66 -4.19
N LEU A 63 -6.78 -2.66 -3.45
CA LEU A 63 -5.60 -3.43 -3.84
C LEU A 63 -5.79 -4.12 -5.20
N ASN A 64 -6.92 -4.80 -5.41
CA ASN A 64 -7.24 -5.46 -6.68
C ASN A 64 -7.32 -4.50 -7.88
N LEU A 65 -7.81 -3.27 -7.65
CA LEU A 65 -7.80 -2.20 -8.63
C LEU A 65 -6.36 -1.73 -8.90
N SER A 66 -5.56 -1.49 -7.86
CA SER A 66 -4.17 -1.05 -7.99
C SER A 66 -3.30 -2.07 -8.73
N VAL A 67 -3.44 -3.37 -8.42
CA VAL A 67 -2.78 -4.47 -9.13
C VAL A 67 -3.30 -4.56 -10.56
N GLY A 68 -4.59 -4.30 -10.80
CA GLY A 68 -5.13 -4.21 -12.15
C GLY A 68 -4.54 -3.06 -12.98
N LEU A 69 -4.28 -1.92 -12.35
CA LEU A 69 -3.67 -0.76 -12.99
C LEU A 69 -2.16 -0.93 -13.21
N ALA A 70 -1.44 -1.54 -12.27
CA ALA A 70 -0.01 -1.80 -12.35
C ALA A 70 0.32 -3.03 -13.21
N GLY A 71 -0.54 -4.05 -13.18
CA GLY A 71 -0.34 -5.40 -13.73
C GLY A 71 -0.71 -5.58 -15.19
N ILE A 72 -0.82 -4.50 -15.97
CA ILE A 72 -0.94 -4.59 -17.44
C ILE A 72 0.45 -4.83 -18.01
N ALA A 73 0.99 -6.00 -17.66
CA ALA A 73 2.15 -6.63 -18.27
C ALA A 73 1.75 -7.21 -19.63
N PRO A 74 2.70 -7.29 -20.58
CA PRO A 74 2.38 -7.33 -22.00
C PRO A 74 1.64 -8.61 -22.37
N GLY A 75 0.60 -8.45 -23.17
CA GLY A 75 0.06 -9.53 -23.99
C GLY A 75 1.19 -10.27 -24.70
N THR A 76 1.05 -11.59 -24.73
CA THR A 76 1.94 -12.52 -25.42
C THR A 76 2.41 -12.00 -26.77
N ALA A 77 3.70 -12.22 -27.02
CA ALA A 77 4.46 -11.87 -28.21
C ALA A 77 3.67 -11.95 -29.53
N ALA A 78 3.47 -10.80 -30.16
CA ALA A 78 3.42 -10.70 -31.62
C ALA A 78 4.74 -10.10 -32.08
N THR A 79 5.43 -10.88 -32.89
CA THR A 79 6.72 -10.62 -33.54
C THR A 79 6.87 -9.22 -34.15
N GLY A 80 7.91 -8.49 -33.73
CA GLY A 80 8.53 -7.44 -34.53
C GLY A 80 8.67 -6.07 -33.85
N GLY A 81 9.91 -5.72 -33.47
CA GLY A 81 10.34 -4.35 -33.21
C GLY A 81 10.17 -3.89 -31.76
N GLY A 82 11.28 -3.80 -31.04
CA GLY A 82 11.32 -3.37 -29.65
C GLY A 82 10.86 -1.92 -29.44
N ALA A 83 9.85 -1.73 -28.59
CA ALA A 83 9.61 -0.50 -27.84
C ALA A 83 8.61 -0.75 -26.68
N GLY A 84 9.17 -1.01 -25.50
CA GLY A 84 8.54 -0.79 -24.19
C GLY A 84 7.56 -1.86 -23.70
N SER A 85 8.05 -2.75 -22.84
CA SER A 85 7.25 -3.41 -21.81
C SER A 85 6.81 -2.35 -20.80
N GLY A 86 5.64 -1.75 -21.00
CA GLY A 86 5.12 -0.69 -20.15
C GLY A 86 3.60 -0.72 -20.14
N ASN A 87 2.99 -0.22 -19.07
CA ASN A 87 1.55 -0.21 -18.86
C ASN A 87 0.83 0.33 -20.10
N GLN A 88 0.07 -0.54 -20.79
CA GLN A 88 -0.57 -0.18 -22.07
C GLN A 88 -1.55 0.99 -21.93
N LEU A 89 -2.12 1.20 -20.74
CA LEU A 89 -3.04 2.31 -20.46
C LEU A 89 -2.36 3.68 -20.60
N THR A 90 -1.06 3.77 -20.31
CA THR A 90 -0.33 5.04 -20.42
C THR A 90 -0.17 5.53 -21.86
N ARG A 91 -0.36 4.64 -22.84
CA ARG A 91 -0.30 4.97 -24.27
C ARG A 91 -1.67 5.32 -24.85
N ILE A 92 -2.75 5.17 -24.08
CA ILE A 92 -4.11 5.45 -24.55
C ILE A 92 -4.40 6.93 -24.35
N ALA A 93 -4.72 7.63 -25.43
CA ALA A 93 -5.25 8.98 -25.39
C ALA A 93 -6.77 8.94 -25.55
N LEU A 94 -7.49 9.54 -24.60
CA LEU A 94 -8.94 9.67 -24.65
C LEU A 94 -9.29 10.98 -25.37
N HIS A 95 -10.13 10.88 -26.40
CA HIS A 95 -10.73 12.04 -27.06
C HIS A 95 -12.22 11.76 -27.29
N PRO A 96 -13.07 12.79 -27.25
CA PRO A 96 -14.49 12.63 -27.55
C PRO A 96 -14.67 12.16 -29.00
N SER A 97 -15.44 11.09 -29.20
CA SER A 97 -15.73 10.52 -30.53
C SER A 97 -16.77 11.32 -31.32
N THR A 98 -17.52 12.18 -30.64
CA THR A 98 -18.59 12.99 -31.23
C THR A 98 -18.20 14.46 -31.13
N SER A 99 -18.38 15.22 -32.21
CA SER A 99 -18.21 16.67 -32.17
C SER A 99 -19.27 17.27 -31.25
N MET A 100 -18.84 17.77 -30.08
CA MET A 100 -19.69 18.50 -29.14
C MET A 100 -19.47 20.01 -29.33
N THR A 101 -20.42 20.83 -28.91
CA THR A 101 -20.24 22.29 -28.88
C THR A 101 -19.23 22.67 -27.80
N ASP A 102 -18.53 23.79 -28.00
CA ASP A 102 -17.51 24.30 -27.07
C ASP A 102 -18.04 24.41 -25.63
N THR A 103 -19.26 24.94 -25.48
CA THR A 103 -19.94 25.06 -24.18
C THR A 103 -20.29 23.71 -23.55
N ALA A 104 -20.63 22.68 -24.33
CA ALA A 104 -20.92 21.34 -23.80
C ALA A 104 -19.62 20.62 -23.41
N LEU A 105 -18.57 20.81 -24.20
CA LEU A 105 -17.24 20.30 -23.90
C LEU A 105 -16.73 20.88 -22.57
N ASP A 106 -16.84 22.19 -22.37
CA ASP A 106 -16.36 22.88 -21.17
C ASP A 106 -17.12 22.50 -19.89
N ASN A 107 -18.44 22.34 -19.95
CA ASN A 107 -19.25 22.11 -18.76
C ASN A 107 -19.44 20.63 -18.41
N GLU A 108 -19.50 19.74 -19.41
CA GLU A 108 -19.83 18.32 -19.18
C GLU A 108 -18.58 17.45 -19.22
N LEU A 109 -17.69 17.66 -20.19
CA LEU A 109 -16.60 16.73 -20.48
C LEU A 109 -15.30 17.14 -19.78
N ILE A 110 -14.93 18.42 -19.79
CA ILE A 110 -13.70 18.90 -19.15
C ILE A 110 -13.63 18.52 -17.67
N PRO A 111 -14.69 18.67 -16.86
CA PRO A 111 -14.63 18.28 -15.46
C PRO A 111 -14.38 16.78 -15.26
N LEU A 112 -14.92 15.92 -16.14
CA LEU A 112 -14.77 14.46 -16.07
C LEU A 112 -13.40 13.98 -16.56
N LEU A 113 -12.83 14.64 -17.57
CA LEU A 113 -11.50 14.33 -18.10
C LEU A 113 -10.37 14.99 -17.29
N ARG A 114 -10.71 15.77 -16.25
CA ARG A 114 -9.74 16.47 -15.46
C ARG A 114 -8.97 15.49 -14.57
N ASN A 115 -7.67 15.35 -14.86
CA ASN A 115 -6.72 14.63 -14.00
C ASN A 115 -6.23 15.50 -12.82
N GLN A 116 -7.08 16.37 -12.27
CA GLN A 116 -6.68 17.18 -11.13
C GLN A 116 -6.83 16.35 -9.86
N GLN A 117 -5.71 16.14 -9.19
CA GLN A 117 -5.70 15.57 -7.85
C GLN A 117 -6.52 16.44 -6.88
N THR A 118 -7.20 15.81 -5.93
CA THR A 118 -7.87 16.52 -4.84
C THR A 118 -6.87 17.44 -4.11
N THR A 119 -7.31 18.62 -3.71
CA THR A 119 -6.45 19.62 -3.03
C THR A 119 -5.72 19.06 -1.81
N ASP A 120 -6.35 18.13 -1.10
CA ASP A 120 -5.76 17.47 0.07
C ASP A 120 -4.60 16.54 -0.32
N VAL A 121 -4.73 15.83 -1.45
CA VAL A 121 -3.65 15.00 -2.01
C VAL A 121 -2.47 15.87 -2.41
N LEU A 122 -2.72 16.98 -3.12
CA LEU A 122 -1.69 17.94 -3.50
C LEU A 122 -0.94 18.50 -2.28
N ARG A 123 -1.67 18.82 -1.21
CA ARG A 123 -1.08 19.29 0.04
C ARG A 123 -0.20 18.23 0.69
N MET A 124 -0.67 16.99 0.76
CA MET A 124 0.11 15.87 1.31
C MET A 124 1.35 15.56 0.46
N GLU A 125 1.25 15.59 -0.87
CA GLU A 125 2.39 15.45 -1.78
C GLU A 125 3.42 16.56 -1.56
N ASN A 126 3.00 17.81 -1.43
CA ASN A 126 3.91 18.91 -1.16
C ASN A 126 4.62 18.76 0.20
N ASP A 127 3.88 18.41 1.25
CA ASP A 127 4.43 18.19 2.59
C ASP A 127 5.41 17.01 2.62
N THR A 128 5.12 15.93 1.90
CA THR A 128 6.02 14.77 1.80
C THR A 128 7.28 15.08 1.01
N VAL A 129 7.17 15.77 -0.14
CA VAL A 129 8.32 16.22 -0.93
C VAL A 129 9.20 17.18 -0.14
N ARG A 130 8.60 18.10 0.63
CA ARG A 130 9.33 19.02 1.51
C ARG A 130 10.11 18.28 2.59
N ARG A 131 9.44 17.38 3.34
CA ARG A 131 10.08 16.57 4.40
C ARG A 131 11.17 15.65 3.85
N LEU A 132 11.00 15.14 2.62
CA LEU A 132 12.01 14.35 1.94
C LEU A 132 13.22 15.23 1.59
N GLY A 133 13.00 16.39 0.99
CA GLY A 133 14.05 17.36 0.67
C GLY A 133 14.85 17.82 1.90
N GLU A 134 14.19 18.03 3.05
CA GLU A 134 14.84 18.36 4.33
C GLU A 134 15.83 17.28 4.81
N LYS A 135 15.63 16.01 4.41
CA LYS A 135 16.49 14.88 4.79
C LYS A 135 17.52 14.52 3.73
N MET A 136 17.37 15.03 2.50
CA MET A 136 18.31 14.81 1.41
C MET A 136 19.53 15.71 1.55
N GLN A 137 20.70 15.20 1.16
CA GLN A 137 21.94 15.96 1.13
C GLN A 137 21.90 17.04 0.05
N THR A 138 21.25 16.75 -1.09
CA THR A 138 21.00 17.74 -2.15
C THR A 138 19.93 18.77 -1.78
N GLY A 139 19.20 18.62 -0.67
CA GLY A 139 18.06 19.48 -0.34
C GLY A 139 16.84 19.28 -1.26
N GLY A 140 16.86 18.24 -2.09
CA GLY A 140 15.78 17.87 -3.01
C GLY A 140 15.48 18.91 -4.10
N VAL A 141 14.26 18.86 -4.65
CA VAL A 141 13.83 19.76 -5.75
C VAL A 141 13.78 21.23 -5.30
N ALA A 142 13.60 21.50 -4.01
CA ALA A 142 13.57 22.85 -3.45
C ALA A 142 14.94 23.55 -3.55
N ALA A 143 16.04 22.81 -3.40
CA ALA A 143 17.40 23.33 -3.57
C ALA A 143 17.73 23.62 -5.03
N ILE A 144 17.29 22.76 -5.97
CA ILE A 144 17.42 22.99 -7.42
C ILE A 144 16.73 24.29 -7.83
N LEU A 145 15.52 24.53 -7.31
CA LEU A 145 14.73 25.73 -7.61
C LEU A 145 15.18 26.99 -6.84
N GLY A 146 16.13 26.86 -5.92
CA GLY A 146 16.59 27.98 -5.07
C GLY A 146 15.52 28.52 -4.12
N ILE A 147 14.50 27.71 -3.79
CA ILE A 147 13.35 28.11 -2.96
C ILE A 147 13.59 27.76 -1.46
N GLY A 148 14.68 27.06 -1.14
CA GLY A 148 15.07 26.70 0.23
C GLY A 148 16.38 27.37 0.68
N SER A 149 16.41 27.81 1.94
CA SER A 149 17.60 28.39 2.58
C SER A 149 18.69 27.33 2.77
N THR A 150 19.75 27.40 1.95
CA THR A 150 20.94 26.56 2.06
C THR A 150 21.79 27.00 3.26
N THR A 151 21.45 26.56 4.46
CA THR A 151 22.23 26.86 5.68
C THR A 151 23.54 26.04 5.78
N LYS A 152 23.96 25.28 4.75
CA LYS A 152 25.11 24.36 4.87
C LYS A 152 26.03 24.21 3.65
N GLY A 153 25.92 25.01 2.59
CA GLY A 153 26.78 24.84 1.40
C GLY A 153 27.32 26.16 0.86
N GLU A 154 28.57 26.15 0.41
CA GLU A 154 29.18 27.20 -0.40
C GLU A 154 28.26 27.59 -1.59
N PRO A 155 28.21 28.87 -1.98
CA PRO A 155 27.21 29.40 -2.90
C PRO A 155 27.31 28.94 -4.37
N ASP A 156 28.30 28.11 -4.73
CA ASP A 156 28.62 27.80 -6.14
C ASP A 156 28.18 26.42 -6.65
N ASP A 157 27.87 25.44 -5.78
CA ASP A 157 27.43 24.11 -6.22
C ASP A 157 25.92 23.95 -5.99
N LYS A 158 25.13 24.43 -6.96
CA LYS A 158 23.70 24.10 -7.02
C LYS A 158 23.58 22.64 -7.49
N PRO A 159 22.93 21.76 -6.72
CA PRO A 159 22.79 20.37 -7.09
C PRO A 159 22.02 20.25 -8.41
N THR A 160 22.50 19.37 -9.29
CA THR A 160 21.87 19.13 -10.60
C THR A 160 20.71 18.15 -10.43
N TYR A 161 19.69 18.24 -11.31
CA TYR A 161 18.57 17.28 -11.32
C TYR A 161 19.02 15.81 -11.38
N SER A 162 20.12 15.53 -12.09
CA SER A 162 20.72 14.20 -12.16
C SER A 162 21.20 13.72 -10.79
N GLU A 163 21.87 14.57 -10.01
CA GLU A 163 22.41 14.22 -8.69
C GLU A 163 21.28 13.94 -7.70
N THR A 164 20.21 14.74 -7.73
CA THR A 164 19.02 14.51 -6.90
C THR A 164 18.32 13.21 -7.28
N ALA A 165 18.25 12.87 -8.57
CA ALA A 165 17.66 11.61 -9.03
C ALA A 165 18.50 10.38 -8.62
N GLU A 166 19.82 10.48 -8.71
CA GLU A 166 20.75 9.45 -8.25
C GLU A 166 20.67 9.25 -6.73
N GLU A 167 20.62 10.34 -5.95
CA GLU A 167 20.41 10.27 -4.50
C GLU A 167 19.09 9.58 -4.16
N LEU A 168 17.99 9.92 -4.83
CA LEU A 168 16.69 9.25 -4.64
C LEU A 168 16.74 7.76 -4.95
N SER A 169 17.45 7.37 -6.02
CA SER A 169 17.62 5.95 -6.36
C SER A 169 18.41 5.20 -5.28
N THR A 170 19.46 5.82 -4.75
CA THR A 170 20.28 5.25 -3.67
C THR A 170 19.48 5.11 -2.37
N ILE A 171 18.71 6.14 -2.00
CA ILE A 171 17.83 6.11 -0.82
C ILE A 171 16.80 4.98 -0.94
N ARG A 172 16.20 4.84 -2.12
CA ARG A 172 15.24 3.77 -2.42
C ARG A 172 15.88 2.39 -2.26
N GLU A 173 17.02 2.14 -2.91
CA GLU A 173 17.71 0.85 -2.81
C GLU A 173 18.09 0.50 -1.36
N ALA A 174 18.61 1.47 -0.61
CA ALA A 174 18.95 1.28 0.80
C ALA A 174 17.72 1.05 1.69
N HIS A 175 16.56 1.63 1.34
CA HIS A 175 15.30 1.36 2.00
C HIS A 175 14.78 -0.04 1.68
N ASP A 176 14.71 -0.41 0.40
CA ASP A 176 14.22 -1.71 -0.06
C ASP A 176 15.08 -2.85 0.52
N ALA A 177 16.40 -2.68 0.55
CA ALA A 177 17.31 -3.65 1.20
C ALA A 177 17.11 -3.75 2.73
N ARG A 178 16.60 -2.71 3.41
CA ARG A 178 16.23 -2.79 4.83
C ARG A 178 14.91 -3.54 5.01
N VAL A 179 13.92 -3.25 4.16
CA VAL A 179 12.62 -3.94 4.15
C VAL A 179 12.82 -5.44 3.90
N ASP A 180 13.62 -5.81 2.90
CA ASP A 180 13.92 -7.22 2.60
C ASP A 180 14.56 -7.96 3.78
N ARG A 181 15.49 -7.31 4.49
CA ARG A 181 16.10 -7.90 5.68
C ARG A 181 15.09 -8.08 6.80
N ALA A 182 14.20 -7.10 7.00
CA ALA A 182 13.14 -7.18 8.01
C ALA A 182 12.15 -8.30 7.69
N ILE A 183 11.69 -8.41 6.42
CA ILE A 183 10.79 -9.48 5.98
C ILE A 183 11.43 -10.85 6.24
N ARG A 184 12.69 -11.05 5.83
CA ARG A 184 13.39 -12.33 6.08
C ARG A 184 13.49 -12.64 7.57
N ALA A 185 13.78 -11.65 8.41
CA ALA A 185 13.86 -11.85 9.85
C ALA A 185 12.49 -12.25 10.44
N VAL A 186 11.41 -11.59 10.02
CA VAL A 186 10.04 -11.93 10.44
C VAL A 186 9.65 -13.34 9.97
N THR A 187 9.98 -13.71 8.74
CA THR A 187 9.75 -15.08 8.23
C THR A 187 10.52 -16.12 9.05
N MET A 188 11.80 -15.87 9.37
CA MET A 188 12.57 -16.78 10.23
C MET A 188 11.97 -16.92 11.64
N LEU A 189 11.41 -15.84 12.21
CA LEU A 189 10.75 -15.90 13.50
C LEU A 189 9.44 -16.70 13.44
N ARG A 190 8.63 -16.45 12.41
CA ARG A 190 7.39 -17.20 12.14
C ARG A 190 7.66 -18.70 12.00
N ASP A 191 8.73 -19.07 11.31
CA ASP A 191 9.06 -20.48 11.07
C ASP A 191 9.73 -21.13 12.30
N LYS A 192 10.38 -20.35 13.17
CA LYS A 192 11.05 -20.85 14.37
C LYS A 192 10.09 -21.10 15.54
N TYR A 193 9.03 -20.30 15.66
CA TYR A 193 8.07 -20.40 16.75
C TYR A 193 6.74 -20.89 16.22
N ASP A 194 6.26 -22.03 16.72
CA ASP A 194 4.88 -22.46 16.50
C ASP A 194 3.96 -21.57 17.34
N TRP A 195 3.42 -20.55 16.69
CA TRP A 195 2.55 -19.54 17.28
C TRP A 195 1.10 -20.02 17.42
N LYS A 196 0.75 -21.17 16.81
CA LYS A 196 -0.55 -21.85 16.95
C LYS A 196 -0.49 -22.95 18.01
N ALA A 197 0.68 -23.52 18.28
CA ALA A 197 0.89 -24.25 19.52
C ALA A 197 0.60 -23.27 20.65
N ARG A 198 -0.51 -23.50 21.37
CA ARG A 198 -0.76 -22.85 22.65
C ARG A 198 0.56 -22.96 23.39
N VAL A 199 1.14 -21.82 23.75
CA VAL A 199 2.32 -21.77 24.60
C VAL A 199 1.91 -22.49 25.88
N GLU A 200 2.10 -23.81 25.94
CA GLU A 200 2.29 -24.52 27.19
C GLU A 200 3.56 -23.89 27.71
N VAL A 201 3.36 -22.88 28.55
CA VAL A 201 4.38 -22.18 29.29
C VAL A 201 5.05 -23.26 30.15
N GLU A 202 6.03 -23.97 29.59
CA GLU A 202 6.95 -24.86 30.32
C GLU A 202 7.92 -24.05 31.21
N VAL A 203 7.87 -22.71 31.13
CA VAL A 203 8.49 -21.84 32.14
C VAL A 203 7.45 -21.60 33.22
N GLU A 204 7.33 -22.56 34.14
CA GLU A 204 6.76 -22.37 35.46
C GLU A 204 7.19 -20.99 35.98
N GLU A 205 6.23 -20.06 36.14
CA GLU A 205 6.49 -18.72 36.62
C GLU A 205 7.32 -18.81 37.91
N PRO A 206 8.43 -18.04 38.06
CA PRO A 206 9.00 -17.84 39.38
C PRO A 206 7.91 -17.25 40.26
N GLU A 207 7.38 -18.07 41.18
CA GLU A 207 6.44 -17.62 42.19
C GLU A 207 7.03 -16.40 42.93
N GLU A 208 6.12 -15.44 43.23
CA GLU A 208 6.30 -14.30 44.14
C GLU A 208 6.95 -13.02 43.57
N LEU A 209 6.21 -12.32 42.70
CA LEU A 209 6.12 -10.86 42.86
C LEU A 209 4.79 -10.54 43.55
N GLU A 210 4.79 -10.63 44.88
CA GLU A 210 3.76 -10.08 45.76
C GLU A 210 3.67 -8.56 45.52
N TRP A 211 2.91 -8.16 44.49
CA TRP A 211 2.53 -6.77 44.33
C TRP A 211 1.39 -6.50 45.31
N ASP A 212 1.74 -6.19 46.56
CA ASP A 212 0.79 -5.79 47.60
C ASP A 212 0.38 -4.32 47.39
N PRO A 213 -0.86 -4.03 46.94
CA PRO A 213 -1.33 -2.66 46.72
C PRO A 213 -1.54 -1.89 48.03
N ARG A 214 -1.31 -2.49 49.21
CA ARG A 214 -1.45 -1.84 50.52
C ARG A 214 -0.14 -1.31 51.10
N ARG A 215 1.01 -1.51 50.44
CA ARG A 215 2.31 -1.01 50.93
C ARG A 215 2.68 0.40 50.49
N THR A 216 1.83 1.08 49.73
CA THR A 216 2.13 2.45 49.24
C THR A 216 1.72 3.56 50.20
N THR A 217 1.16 3.27 51.38
CA THR A 217 0.85 4.32 52.37
C THR A 217 1.20 3.89 53.79
N VAL A 218 1.84 4.82 54.51
CA VAL A 218 2.14 4.84 55.96
C VAL A 218 3.52 4.30 56.41
N ALA A 219 4.56 5.02 55.99
CA ALA A 219 5.61 5.55 56.86
C ALA A 219 5.97 6.92 56.25
N GLU A 220 5.62 8.07 56.80
CA GLU A 220 6.05 8.67 58.06
C GLU A 220 5.23 9.96 58.32
N SER A 221 5.27 10.43 59.57
CA SER A 221 4.95 11.79 60.03
C SER A 221 3.57 11.99 60.68
N THR A 222 3.56 11.70 61.98
CA THR A 222 3.09 12.58 63.05
C THR A 222 2.80 14.04 62.64
N GLY A 223 1.58 14.51 62.92
CA GLY A 223 1.22 15.93 62.91
C GLY A 223 -0.29 16.15 62.84
N ASP A 224 -0.88 16.59 63.95
CA ASP A 224 -2.25 17.09 64.11
C ASP A 224 -2.75 17.89 62.90
N ASN A 225 -3.96 17.59 62.39
CA ASN A 225 -5.03 18.59 62.27
C ASN A 225 -6.38 17.95 61.92
N GLU A 226 -7.45 18.51 62.50
CA GLU A 226 -8.85 18.13 62.34
C GLU A 226 -9.46 18.61 61.00
N GLU A 227 -10.65 18.04 60.72
CA GLU A 227 -11.77 18.53 59.89
C GLU A 227 -11.91 18.10 58.39
N ALA A 228 -12.84 17.15 58.21
CA ALA A 228 -14.12 17.29 57.50
C ALA A 228 -14.20 17.32 55.94
N GLY A 229 -14.85 16.27 55.41
CA GLY A 229 -15.71 16.24 54.21
C GLY A 229 -14.98 16.07 52.87
N GLY A 230 -15.34 15.19 51.94
CA GLY A 230 -16.48 14.29 51.77
C GLY A 230 -16.54 13.91 50.28
N ASP A 231 -17.01 12.68 50.00
CA ASP A 231 -17.57 12.20 48.72
C ASP A 231 -16.61 11.89 47.54
N VAL A 232 -16.33 10.59 47.33
CA VAL A 232 -15.97 10.05 46.01
C VAL A 232 -16.70 8.72 45.82
N ASP A 233 -17.59 8.75 44.84
CA ASP A 233 -18.56 7.74 44.41
C ASP A 233 -17.88 6.48 43.84
N MET A 234 -18.30 5.30 44.31
CA MET A 234 -17.90 3.98 43.78
C MET A 234 -19.00 3.49 42.84
N HIS A 235 -18.71 3.39 41.54
CA HIS A 235 -19.56 2.68 40.61
C HIS A 235 -18.96 1.29 40.33
N ASP A 236 -19.58 0.28 40.94
CA ASP A 236 -19.56 -1.11 40.47
C ASP A 236 -20.10 -1.17 39.04
N ASP A 237 -19.40 -1.85 38.14
CA ASP A 237 -20.04 -2.42 36.95
C ASP A 237 -19.46 -3.80 36.62
N ASP A 238 -20.41 -4.63 36.21
CA ASP A 238 -20.54 -6.06 36.38
C ASP A 238 -20.05 -6.82 35.15
N GLY A 239 -19.50 -8.01 35.39
CA GLY A 239 -18.91 -8.86 34.37
C GLY A 239 -19.98 -9.61 33.56
N SER A 240 -19.73 -9.76 32.26
CA SER A 240 -20.28 -10.88 31.48
C SER A 240 -19.33 -11.25 30.35
N ASP A 241 -18.60 -12.34 30.59
CA ASP A 241 -17.87 -13.10 29.58
C ASP A 241 -18.87 -13.99 28.81
N ASP A 242 -18.99 -13.76 27.49
CA ASP A 242 -19.69 -14.66 26.57
C ASP A 242 -18.69 -15.08 25.47
N GLU A 243 -18.36 -16.37 25.47
CA GLU A 243 -17.33 -16.97 24.62
C GLU A 243 -17.82 -17.13 23.17
N GLY A 244 -17.08 -16.56 22.23
CA GLY A 244 -17.33 -16.66 20.81
C GLY A 244 -16.75 -17.93 20.17
N GLU A 245 -17.61 -18.67 19.46
CA GLU A 245 -17.21 -19.60 18.41
C GLU A 245 -16.93 -18.83 17.10
N SER A 246 -15.66 -18.59 16.77
CA SER A 246 -15.24 -18.11 15.45
C SER A 246 -14.72 -19.28 14.61
N VAL A 247 -15.47 -19.63 13.57
CA VAL A 247 -15.08 -20.58 12.53
C VAL A 247 -14.03 -19.94 11.61
N ASP A 248 -12.91 -20.63 11.48
CA ASP A 248 -11.65 -20.28 10.81
C ASP A 248 -11.76 -20.50 9.29
N ASP A 249 -11.72 -19.41 8.51
CA ASP A 249 -11.80 -19.39 7.03
C ASP A 249 -10.60 -18.60 6.43
N GLU A 250 -9.43 -18.63 7.07
CA GLU A 250 -8.25 -17.82 6.69
C GLU A 250 -7.24 -18.56 5.77
N ASP A 251 -7.40 -19.86 5.50
CA ASP A 251 -6.35 -20.67 4.82
C ASP A 251 -6.37 -20.65 3.27
N THR A 252 -7.18 -19.79 2.62
CA THR A 252 -7.37 -19.88 1.15
C THR A 252 -6.58 -18.85 0.31
N VAL A 253 -5.91 -17.88 0.93
CA VAL A 253 -5.30 -16.74 0.17
C VAL A 253 -3.80 -16.86 -0.10
N ASP A 254 -3.09 -17.79 0.55
CA ASP A 254 -1.61 -17.86 0.46
C ASP A 254 -1.06 -18.71 -0.71
N ALA A 255 -1.93 -19.38 -1.48
CA ALA A 255 -1.51 -20.26 -2.58
C ALA A 255 -1.19 -19.55 -3.91
N MET A 256 -1.35 -18.21 -4.00
CA MET A 256 -1.26 -17.49 -5.29
C MET A 256 0.02 -16.66 -5.51
N VAL A 257 0.96 -16.62 -4.55
CA VAL A 257 2.15 -15.72 -4.62
C VAL A 257 3.49 -16.44 -4.82
N VAL A 258 3.54 -17.77 -4.83
CA VAL A 258 4.79 -18.50 -5.16
C VAL A 258 4.80 -18.89 -6.64
N GLY A 259 5.19 -17.93 -7.47
CA GLY A 259 5.50 -18.14 -8.88
C GLY A 259 6.73 -19.06 -9.04
N ASP A 260 6.47 -20.25 -9.56
CA ASP A 260 7.43 -21.24 -10.02
C ASP A 260 8.43 -20.61 -11.01
N SER A 261 9.68 -20.48 -10.59
CA SER A 261 10.80 -20.10 -11.46
C SER A 261 12.12 -20.63 -10.92
N VAL A 262 12.24 -21.96 -10.85
CA VAL A 262 13.55 -22.64 -10.84
C VAL A 262 13.55 -23.70 -11.95
N ALA A 263 13.78 -23.25 -13.18
CA ALA A 263 14.23 -24.10 -14.26
C ALA A 263 15.76 -24.25 -14.16
N THR A 264 16.22 -25.33 -13.54
CA THR A 264 17.61 -25.81 -13.68
C THR A 264 17.86 -26.29 -15.11
N PRO A 265 18.87 -25.78 -15.85
CA PRO A 265 19.26 -26.38 -17.12
C PRO A 265 20.10 -27.64 -16.86
N VAL A 266 19.54 -28.80 -17.21
CA VAL A 266 20.30 -30.06 -17.35
C VAL A 266 21.17 -29.94 -18.61
N SER A 267 22.48 -29.98 -18.42
CA SER A 267 23.47 -30.05 -19.50
C SER A 267 23.52 -31.48 -20.05
N VAL A 268 22.97 -31.69 -21.25
CA VAL A 268 23.21 -32.90 -22.03
C VAL A 268 24.50 -32.71 -22.83
N SER A 269 25.57 -33.35 -22.36
CA SER A 269 26.74 -33.66 -23.18
C SER A 269 26.36 -34.74 -24.19
N GLY A 270 26.38 -34.39 -25.48
CA GLY A 270 26.26 -35.33 -26.60
C GLY A 270 27.53 -35.29 -27.44
N SER A 271 28.29 -36.37 -27.37
CA SER A 271 29.56 -36.62 -28.06
C SER A 271 29.55 -36.27 -29.54
N ALA A 272 30.59 -35.56 -29.97
CA ALA A 272 30.97 -35.39 -31.36
C ALA A 272 31.59 -36.70 -31.90
N GLU A 273 30.94 -37.31 -32.89
CA GLU A 273 31.53 -38.38 -33.70
C GLU A 273 31.96 -37.81 -35.05
N ALA A 274 33.25 -38.01 -35.34
CA ALA A 274 33.97 -37.46 -36.47
C ALA A 274 33.57 -38.14 -37.79
N ARG A 275 33.41 -37.35 -38.87
CA ARG A 275 33.37 -37.87 -40.24
C ARG A 275 34.33 -37.07 -41.12
N THR A 276 35.43 -37.71 -41.50
CA THR A 276 36.48 -37.22 -42.40
C THR A 276 35.99 -37.04 -43.84
N PRO A 277 36.55 -36.09 -44.61
CA PRO A 277 36.31 -35.99 -46.05
C PRO A 277 37.30 -36.88 -46.81
N GLY A 278 36.78 -37.77 -47.66
CA GLY A 278 37.57 -38.56 -48.60
C GLY A 278 37.72 -37.82 -49.94
N THR A 279 38.97 -37.58 -50.31
CA THR A 279 39.41 -37.12 -51.64
C THR A 279 39.56 -38.33 -52.56
N THR A 280 38.91 -38.29 -53.73
CA THR A 280 39.44 -38.61 -55.07
C THR A 280 38.35 -38.38 -56.10
#